data_AF-Q9L6V6-F1
#
_entry.id   AF-Q9L6V6-F1
#
_cell.length_a   1.000
_cell.length_b   1.000
_cell.length_c   1.000
_cell.angle_alpha   90.00
_cell.angle_beta   90.00
_cell.angle_gamma   90.00
#
_symmetry.space_group_name_H-M   'P 1'
#
loop_
_entity.id
_entity.type
_entity.pdbx_description
1 polymer ?
#
loop_
_entity_poly.entity_id
_entity_poly.type
_entity_poly.pdbx_seq_one_letter_code
_entity_poly.pdbx_strand_id
1 'polypeptide(L)'
;MGCVSSKASVISSDSFRASYTNSPEASSVHQRARTPRCGELQGPQVSRLMPYQQALVGVARWPNPHFNRDDAPHQMEYGESFYHKSRELGASVANGEIETFQELWSEARDWRASRAGQDARLFSSSRDPNSSRAFVTPITGPYEFLKDRFANRKDGEKHKMMDFLPHSNTFRFHGKIDGERLPLTWISISSDRRADRTKDPYQRLRDQGMNDVGEPNVMLHTQAEYVPKIMQHVEHLYKAATDAALSDANALKKLAEIHWWTVQAVPDFRGSAAKAELCVRSIAQARGMDLPPMRLGIVPDLEALTMPLKDFVKSYEGFFEHN
;
A
#
# COMPACT_ATOMS: atom_id res chain seq x y z
N MET A 1 -5.18 -9.31 -11.28
CA MET A 1 -4.87 -7.89 -11.02
C MET A 1 -4.16 -7.82 -9.66
N GLY A 2 -2.91 -7.36 -9.57
CA GLY A 2 -2.12 -7.37 -8.31
C GLY A 2 -2.26 -6.07 -7.51
N CYS A 3 -2.12 -6.16 -6.18
CA CYS A 3 -2.24 -5.04 -5.22
C CYS A 3 -0.93 -4.33 -4.90
N VAL A 4 0.21 -4.99 -5.11
CA VAL A 4 1.49 -4.47 -4.60
C VAL A 4 2.09 -3.35 -5.45
N SER A 5 2.84 -2.50 -4.76
CA SER A 5 3.66 -1.39 -5.22
C SER A 5 4.48 -1.67 -6.49
N SER A 6 4.99 -2.88 -6.69
CA SER A 6 5.89 -3.21 -7.80
C SER A 6 5.39 -4.41 -8.62
N LYS A 7 5.00 -4.17 -9.87
CA LYS A 7 5.12 -5.19 -10.91
C LYS A 7 6.59 -5.25 -11.36
N ALA A 8 7.04 -6.42 -11.78
CA ALA A 8 8.30 -6.66 -12.49
C ALA A 8 8.40 -5.98 -13.87
N SER A 9 7.48 -5.06 -14.21
CA SER A 9 7.34 -4.45 -15.52
C SER A 9 7.43 -2.93 -15.50
N VAL A 10 8.15 -2.34 -14.54
CA VAL A 10 8.84 -1.07 -14.84
C VAL A 10 9.99 -1.44 -15.78
N ILE A 11 9.63 -1.75 -17.03
CA ILE A 11 10.58 -1.97 -18.11
C ILE A 11 11.27 -0.63 -18.27
N SER A 12 12.59 -0.63 -18.07
CA SER A 12 13.48 0.40 -18.60
C SER A 12 13.13 0.60 -20.06
N SER A 13 12.39 1.66 -20.38
CA SER A 13 12.48 2.19 -21.72
C SER A 13 13.93 2.65 -21.88
N ASP A 14 14.62 2.08 -22.86
CA ASP A 14 15.98 2.42 -23.32
C ASP A 14 16.15 3.90 -23.75
N SER A 15 15.23 4.79 -23.35
CA SER A 15 15.35 6.23 -23.41
C SER A 15 16.12 6.82 -22.22
N PHE A 16 16.50 6.03 -21.21
CA PHE A 16 17.39 6.46 -20.14
C PHE A 16 18.86 6.45 -20.58
N ARG A 17 19.17 7.20 -21.65
CA ARG A 17 20.49 7.76 -21.85
C ARG A 17 20.37 9.25 -21.55
N ALA A 18 20.46 9.60 -20.28
CA ALA A 18 20.71 10.98 -19.89
C ALA A 18 22.06 11.37 -20.52
N SER A 19 21.99 12.20 -21.54
CA SER A 19 23.14 12.88 -22.11
C SER A 19 23.77 13.72 -21.00
N TYR A 20 24.83 13.20 -20.39
CA TYR A 20 25.74 13.98 -19.57
C TYR A 20 26.44 14.99 -20.48
N THR A 21 25.85 16.17 -20.64
CA THR A 21 26.56 17.34 -21.15
C THR A 21 26.05 18.59 -20.45
N ASN A 22 26.97 19.15 -19.67
CA ASN A 22 27.02 20.51 -19.11
C ASN A 22 26.12 20.81 -17.90
N SER A 23 26.79 20.87 -16.75
CA SER A 23 26.37 21.63 -15.57
C SER A 23 25.94 23.05 -15.95
N PRO A 24 24.89 23.54 -15.29
CA PRO A 24 24.93 24.86 -14.71
C PRO A 24 24.62 24.79 -13.21
N GLU A 25 25.55 25.34 -12.43
CA GLU A 25 25.35 25.99 -11.13
C GLU A 25 24.40 25.32 -10.13
N ALA A 26 25.02 24.67 -9.15
CA ALA A 26 24.44 24.37 -7.85
C ALA A 26 23.85 25.65 -7.24
N SER A 27 22.52 25.80 -7.36
CA SER A 27 21.76 26.77 -6.59
C SER A 27 21.64 26.22 -5.17
N SER A 28 22.50 26.70 -4.28
CA SER A 28 22.44 26.44 -2.85
C SER A 28 21.15 27.01 -2.27
N VAL A 29 20.08 26.21 -2.28
CA VAL A 29 18.91 26.49 -1.46
C VAL A 29 19.26 26.15 -0.01
N HIS A 30 19.93 27.07 0.67
CA HIS A 30 19.90 27.13 2.12
C HIS A 30 18.47 27.48 2.56
N GLN A 31 17.59 26.48 2.59
CA GLN A 31 16.42 26.54 3.47
C GLN A 31 16.96 26.56 4.90
N ARG A 32 17.09 27.77 5.47
CA ARG A 32 17.33 27.92 6.91
C ARG A 32 16.26 27.10 7.62
N ALA A 33 16.68 26.14 8.44
CA ALA A 33 15.80 25.39 9.32
C ALA A 33 15.01 26.39 10.18
N ARG A 34 13.75 26.61 9.81
CA ARG A 34 12.82 27.42 10.59
C ARG A 34 12.50 26.60 11.84
N THR A 35 12.80 27.14 13.02
CA THR A 35 12.29 26.54 14.26
C THR A 35 10.76 26.64 14.21
N PRO A 36 10.03 25.52 14.29
CA PRO A 36 8.57 25.54 14.23
C PRO A 36 8.03 26.39 15.39
N ARG A 37 6.99 27.19 15.16
CA ARG A 37 6.31 27.86 16.27
C ARG A 37 5.56 26.83 17.10
N CYS A 38 5.25 27.18 18.36
CA CYS A 38 4.42 26.32 19.21
C CYS A 38 3.09 26.02 18.49
N GLY A 39 2.82 24.73 18.24
CA GLY A 39 1.64 24.28 17.51
C GLY A 39 1.84 24.05 16.00
N GLU A 40 3.03 24.30 15.44
CA GLU A 40 3.35 23.97 14.04
C GLU A 40 4.00 22.58 13.91
N LEU A 41 3.72 21.89 12.80
CA LEU A 41 4.41 20.66 12.42
C LEU A 41 5.89 20.96 12.09
N GLN A 42 6.77 20.01 12.38
CA GLN A 42 8.22 20.24 12.27
C GLN A 42 8.72 20.26 10.82
N GLY A 43 8.01 19.59 9.92
CA GLY A 43 8.47 19.26 8.59
C GLY A 43 9.61 18.23 8.58
N PRO A 44 10.06 17.81 7.38
CA PRO A 44 11.12 16.82 7.25
C PRO A 44 12.42 17.28 7.92
N GLN A 45 12.92 16.48 8.86
CA GLN A 45 14.19 16.75 9.55
C GLN A 45 15.39 16.22 8.76
N VAL A 46 16.60 16.59 9.18
CA VAL A 46 17.83 15.96 8.67
C VAL A 46 17.71 14.45 8.86
N SER A 47 17.87 13.72 7.75
CA SER A 47 17.63 12.28 7.75
C SER A 47 18.62 11.54 8.64
N ARG A 48 18.12 10.52 9.34
CA ARG A 48 18.95 9.55 10.08
C ARG A 48 19.15 8.26 9.30
N LEU A 49 18.43 8.07 8.21
CA LEU A 49 18.53 6.90 7.35
C LEU A 49 19.77 7.02 6.48
N MET A 50 20.54 5.93 6.42
CA MET A 50 21.66 5.82 5.49
C MET A 50 21.15 5.76 4.04
N PRO A 51 21.94 6.16 3.03
CA PRO A 51 21.49 6.16 1.63
C PRO A 51 20.90 4.83 1.16
N TYR A 52 21.48 3.70 1.60
CA TYR A 52 20.95 2.37 1.27
C TYR A 52 19.56 2.13 1.89
N GLN A 53 19.28 2.64 3.10
CA GLN A 53 17.96 2.51 3.74
C GLN A 53 16.93 3.40 3.04
N GLN A 54 17.34 4.59 2.61
CA GLN A 54 16.49 5.50 1.82
C GLN A 54 16.05 4.82 0.51
N ALA A 55 16.97 4.11 -0.16
CA ALA A 55 16.68 3.34 -1.37
C ALA A 55 15.74 2.14 -1.17
N LEU A 56 15.46 1.74 0.08
CA LEU A 56 14.53 0.64 0.40
C LEU A 56 13.13 1.12 0.80
N VAL A 57 12.93 2.44 0.96
CA VAL A 57 11.63 3.00 1.35
C VAL A 57 10.61 2.82 0.22
N GLY A 58 9.44 2.26 0.54
CA GLY A 58 8.38 1.99 -0.45
C GLY A 58 8.63 0.78 -1.38
N VAL A 59 9.78 0.11 -1.24
CA VAL A 59 10.12 -1.11 -1.99
C VAL A 59 9.43 -2.32 -1.35
N ALA A 60 8.82 -3.17 -2.18
CA ALA A 60 8.19 -4.40 -1.69
C ALA A 60 9.26 -5.47 -1.39
N ARG A 61 9.45 -5.78 -0.11
CA ARG A 61 10.47 -6.73 0.37
C ARG A 61 9.87 -8.08 0.67
N TRP A 62 9.71 -8.87 -0.38
CA TRP A 62 8.99 -10.14 -0.34
C TRP A 62 9.69 -11.18 0.55
N PRO A 63 8.95 -12.01 1.30
CA PRO A 63 9.54 -13.07 2.12
C PRO A 63 10.16 -14.20 1.29
N ASN A 64 9.67 -14.40 0.07
CA ASN A 64 10.23 -15.37 -0.86
C ASN A 64 11.38 -14.73 -1.67
N PRO A 65 12.64 -15.19 -1.53
CA PRO A 65 13.79 -14.64 -2.23
C PRO A 65 13.65 -14.61 -3.76
N HIS A 66 12.88 -15.53 -4.34
CA HIS A 66 12.66 -15.57 -5.79
C HIS A 66 11.92 -14.32 -6.32
N PHE A 67 11.08 -13.70 -5.48
CA PHE A 67 10.31 -12.51 -5.83
C PHE A 67 10.88 -11.24 -5.21
N ASN A 68 11.75 -11.36 -4.22
CA ASN A 68 12.43 -10.21 -3.63
C ASN A 68 13.49 -9.68 -4.61
N ARG A 69 13.45 -8.38 -4.88
CA ARG A 69 14.36 -7.68 -5.81
C ARG A 69 14.79 -6.35 -5.23
N ASP A 70 14.85 -6.25 -3.90
CA ASP A 70 15.14 -5.00 -3.20
C ASP A 70 16.59 -4.51 -3.40
N ASP A 71 17.46 -5.36 -3.94
CA ASP A 71 18.82 -5.06 -4.37
C ASP A 71 18.94 -4.68 -5.86
N ALA A 72 17.87 -4.82 -6.65
CA ALA A 72 17.92 -4.53 -8.07
C ALA A 72 18.01 -3.01 -8.32
N PRO A 73 18.88 -2.52 -9.23
CA PRO A 73 19.11 -1.08 -9.41
C PRO A 73 17.83 -0.25 -9.62
N HIS A 74 16.90 -0.74 -10.44
CA HIS A 74 15.64 -0.07 -10.72
C HIS A 74 14.68 -0.02 -9.50
N GLN A 75 14.77 -0.97 -8.57
CA GLN A 75 14.00 -0.94 -7.32
C GLN A 75 14.63 0.05 -6.33
N MET A 76 15.96 0.09 -6.24
CA MET A 76 16.67 1.04 -5.41
C MET A 76 16.41 2.49 -5.87
N GLU A 77 16.45 2.76 -7.17
CA GLU A 77 16.10 4.06 -7.74
C GLU A 77 14.64 4.44 -7.47
N TYR A 78 13.73 3.47 -7.57
CA TYR A 78 12.33 3.68 -7.20
C TYR A 78 12.19 4.06 -5.71
N GLY A 79 12.87 3.35 -4.82
CA GLY A 79 12.79 3.59 -3.38
C GLY A 79 13.42 4.92 -2.98
N GLU A 80 14.54 5.31 -3.59
CA GLU A 80 15.14 6.63 -3.40
C GLU A 80 14.17 7.74 -3.86
N SER A 81 13.55 7.59 -5.04
CA SER A 81 12.53 8.53 -5.49
C SER A 81 11.31 8.57 -4.56
N PHE A 82 10.88 7.43 -4.04
CA PHE A 82 9.76 7.35 -3.12
C PHE A 82 10.09 8.10 -1.83
N TYR A 83 11.28 7.87 -1.29
CA TYR A 83 11.78 8.55 -0.10
C TYR A 83 11.78 10.07 -0.28
N HIS A 84 12.37 10.57 -1.37
CA HIS A 84 12.38 12.00 -1.66
C HIS A 84 10.97 12.60 -1.83
N LYS A 85 10.08 11.92 -2.57
CA LYS A 85 8.70 12.40 -2.72
C LYS A 85 7.97 12.40 -1.37
N SER A 86 8.22 11.42 -0.51
CA SER A 86 7.59 11.38 0.82
C SER A 86 7.97 12.60 1.65
N ARG A 87 9.23 13.05 1.56
CA ARG A 87 9.73 14.25 2.23
C ARG A 87 9.18 15.53 1.63
N GLU A 88 9.15 15.63 0.30
CA GLU A 88 8.56 16.77 -0.41
C GLU A 88 7.10 16.99 0.02
N LEU A 89 6.28 15.96 -0.05
CA LEU A 89 4.88 16.03 0.38
C LEU A 89 4.76 16.26 1.89
N GLY A 90 5.67 15.72 2.70
CA GLY A 90 5.71 16.00 4.14
C GLY A 90 6.01 17.47 4.45
N ALA A 91 6.85 18.13 3.64
CA ALA A 91 7.08 19.58 3.76
C ALA A 91 5.81 20.36 3.40
N SER A 92 5.12 20.00 2.32
CA SER A 92 3.86 20.63 1.93
C SER A 92 2.75 20.47 2.98
N VAL A 93 2.62 19.29 3.60
CA VAL A 93 1.71 19.09 4.73
C VAL A 93 2.09 19.97 5.92
N ALA A 94 3.38 20.03 6.29
CA ALA A 94 3.82 20.84 7.42
C ALA A 94 3.65 22.35 7.20
N ASN A 95 3.76 22.81 5.96
CA ASN A 95 3.57 24.20 5.57
C ASN A 95 2.09 24.59 5.39
N GLY A 96 1.15 23.64 5.48
CA GLY A 96 -0.27 23.88 5.24
C GLY A 96 -0.62 24.02 3.76
N GLU A 97 0.23 23.58 2.84
CA GLU A 97 -0.07 23.54 1.39
C GLU A 97 -0.97 22.37 1.02
N ILE A 98 -0.94 21.29 1.82
CA ILE A 98 -1.82 20.13 1.75
C ILE A 98 -2.58 20.04 3.07
N GLU A 99 -3.87 20.34 3.04
CA GLU A 99 -4.71 20.45 4.23
C GLU A 99 -5.62 19.23 4.42
N THR A 100 -5.76 18.39 3.39
CA THR A 100 -6.63 17.21 3.41
C THR A 100 -5.92 15.93 2.99
N PHE A 101 -6.43 14.78 3.41
CA PHE A 101 -5.93 13.49 2.94
C PHE A 101 -6.23 13.30 1.44
N GLN A 102 -7.35 13.84 0.96
CA GLN A 102 -7.70 13.76 -0.45
C GLN A 102 -6.67 14.44 -1.36
N GLU A 103 -6.18 15.63 -0.99
CA GLU A 103 -5.09 16.32 -1.70
C GLU A 103 -3.80 15.48 -1.68
N LEU A 104 -3.42 14.99 -0.49
CA LEU A 104 -2.23 14.13 -0.34
C LEU A 104 -2.32 12.84 -1.18
N TRP A 105 -3.50 12.22 -1.23
CA TRP A 105 -3.75 11.05 -2.06
C TRP A 105 -3.69 11.36 -3.55
N SER A 106 -4.16 12.53 -3.97
CA SER A 106 -4.07 12.98 -5.36
C SER A 106 -2.61 13.15 -5.80
N GLU A 107 -1.80 13.81 -4.97
CA GLU A 107 -0.35 13.96 -5.21
C GLU A 107 0.38 12.61 -5.27
N ALA A 108 0.05 11.70 -4.34
CA ALA A 108 0.60 10.34 -4.35
C ALA A 108 0.17 9.56 -5.60
N ARG A 109 -1.06 9.77 -6.08
CA ARG A 109 -1.59 9.17 -7.30
C ARG A 109 -0.85 9.67 -8.53
N ASP A 110 -0.67 10.98 -8.66
CA ASP A 110 0.00 11.60 -9.81
C ASP A 110 1.48 11.19 -9.87
N TRP A 111 2.16 11.22 -8.71
CA TRP A 111 3.51 10.69 -8.61
C TRP A 111 3.58 9.23 -9.04
N ARG A 112 2.68 8.36 -8.54
CA ARG A 112 2.71 6.94 -8.89
C ARG A 112 2.43 6.70 -10.37
N ALA A 113 1.50 7.45 -10.96
CA ALA A 113 1.15 7.36 -12.37
C ALA A 113 2.30 7.80 -13.29
N SER A 114 3.04 8.86 -12.95
CA SER A 114 4.22 9.30 -13.71
C SER A 114 5.33 8.24 -13.77
N ARG A 115 5.38 7.35 -12.77
CA ARG A 115 6.33 6.23 -12.68
C ARG A 115 5.84 4.93 -13.31
N ALA A 116 4.65 4.90 -13.91
CA ALA A 116 4.04 3.68 -14.44
C ALA A 116 4.20 3.51 -15.96
N GLY A 117 4.81 4.49 -16.66
CA GLY A 117 5.01 4.43 -18.11
C GLY A 117 3.69 4.23 -18.86
N GLN A 118 3.62 3.19 -19.71
CA GLN A 118 2.43 2.89 -20.51
C GLN A 118 1.18 2.56 -19.65
N ASP A 119 1.36 2.13 -18.40
CA ASP A 119 0.27 1.79 -17.49
C ASP A 119 -0.28 3.01 -16.72
N ALA A 120 0.23 4.23 -16.94
CA ALA A 120 -0.12 5.45 -16.18
C ALA A 120 -1.62 5.64 -15.96
N ARG A 121 -2.44 5.41 -16.99
CA ARG A 121 -3.91 5.51 -16.90
C ARG A 121 -4.52 4.60 -15.84
N LEU A 122 -4.01 3.37 -15.68
CA LEU A 122 -4.50 2.45 -14.67
C LEU A 122 -4.16 2.92 -13.25
N PHE A 123 -3.01 3.59 -13.11
CA PHE A 123 -2.56 4.15 -11.84
C PHE A 123 -3.20 5.49 -11.50
N SER A 124 -3.76 6.23 -12.46
CA SER A 124 -4.52 7.47 -12.21
C SER A 124 -6.03 7.27 -12.06
N SER A 125 -6.55 6.08 -12.35
CA SER A 125 -8.00 5.83 -12.31
C SER A 125 -8.46 5.34 -10.92
N SER A 126 -9.44 6.02 -10.34
CA SER A 126 -10.17 5.56 -9.15
C SER A 126 -11.12 4.41 -9.49
N ARG A 127 -11.43 3.57 -8.51
CA ARG A 127 -12.51 2.59 -8.66
C ARG A 127 -13.86 3.30 -8.59
N ASP A 128 -14.72 3.02 -9.55
CA ASP A 128 -16.09 3.55 -9.58
C ASP A 128 -16.94 2.92 -8.44
N PRO A 129 -17.44 3.72 -7.48
CA PRO A 129 -18.29 3.23 -6.40
C PRO A 129 -19.60 2.58 -6.87
N ASN A 130 -20.06 2.89 -8.08
CA ASN A 130 -21.27 2.31 -8.67
C ASN A 130 -21.00 0.99 -9.42
N SER A 131 -19.74 0.57 -9.51
CA SER A 131 -19.40 -0.69 -10.16
C SER A 131 -19.70 -1.86 -9.24
N SER A 132 -20.56 -2.77 -9.71
CA SER A 132 -20.80 -4.07 -9.06
C SER A 132 -19.70 -5.10 -9.34
N ARG A 133 -18.66 -4.73 -10.11
CA ARG A 133 -17.62 -5.66 -10.51
C ARG A 133 -16.72 -6.01 -9.32
N ALA A 134 -16.68 -7.30 -8.99
CA ALA A 134 -15.75 -7.83 -8.01
C ALA A 134 -14.30 -7.46 -8.39
N PHE A 135 -13.57 -6.90 -7.43
CA PHE A 135 -12.17 -6.57 -7.59
C PHE A 135 -11.34 -7.63 -6.88
N VAL A 136 -10.56 -8.40 -7.65
CA VAL A 136 -9.91 -9.61 -7.14
C VAL A 136 -8.42 -9.66 -7.44
N THR A 137 -7.66 -10.21 -6.49
CA THR A 137 -6.26 -10.56 -6.65
C THR A 137 -6.07 -12.05 -6.41
N PRO A 138 -5.73 -12.81 -7.47
CA PRO A 138 -5.38 -14.22 -7.32
C PRO A 138 -4.15 -14.38 -6.43
N ILE A 139 -4.18 -15.38 -5.55
CA ILE A 139 -3.06 -15.71 -4.67
C ILE A 139 -2.12 -16.66 -5.43
N THR A 140 -1.24 -16.06 -6.24
CA THR A 140 -0.24 -16.75 -7.07
C THR A 140 1.05 -15.98 -7.16
N GLY A 141 2.14 -16.63 -7.56
CA GLY A 141 3.45 -15.98 -7.69
C GLY A 141 3.89 -15.36 -6.36
N PRO A 142 4.15 -14.04 -6.28
CA PRO A 142 4.67 -13.43 -5.06
C PRO A 142 3.70 -13.49 -3.87
N TYR A 143 2.41 -13.73 -4.11
CA TYR A 143 1.39 -13.85 -3.05
C TYR A 143 1.27 -15.27 -2.46
N GLU A 144 1.93 -16.29 -3.03
CA GLU A 144 1.67 -17.69 -2.68
C GLU A 144 1.93 -18.04 -1.23
N PHE A 145 2.84 -17.34 -0.56
CA PHE A 145 3.10 -17.51 0.87
C PHE A 145 1.86 -17.29 1.75
N LEU A 146 0.85 -16.56 1.24
CA LEU A 146 -0.43 -16.41 1.93
C LEU A 146 -1.18 -17.73 2.06
N LYS A 147 -1.01 -18.69 1.13
CA LYS A 147 -1.64 -20.01 1.26
C LYS A 147 -1.22 -20.67 2.56
N ASP A 148 0.07 -20.65 2.88
CA ASP A 148 0.60 -21.25 4.11
C ASP A 148 0.20 -20.44 5.35
N ARG A 149 0.19 -19.10 5.25
CA ARG A 149 -0.27 -18.20 6.32
C ARG A 149 -1.72 -18.50 6.75
N PHE A 150 -2.57 -18.89 5.79
CA PHE A 150 -3.98 -19.20 6.03
C PHE A 150 -4.28 -20.70 6.19
N ALA A 151 -3.35 -21.59 5.81
CA ALA A 151 -3.58 -23.05 5.82
C ALA A 151 -3.93 -23.62 7.21
N ASN A 152 -3.37 -23.05 8.28
CA ASN A 152 -3.54 -23.53 9.65
C ASN A 152 -4.51 -22.69 10.48
N ARG A 153 -5.11 -21.66 9.89
CA ARG A 153 -6.06 -20.79 10.57
C ARG A 153 -7.39 -21.51 10.79
N LYS A 154 -7.99 -21.30 11.96
CA LYS A 154 -9.25 -21.95 12.38
C LYS A 154 -10.46 -21.02 12.37
N ASP A 155 -10.23 -19.73 12.12
CA ASP A 155 -11.24 -18.67 12.07
C ASP A 155 -11.85 -18.48 10.66
N GLY A 156 -11.57 -19.41 9.74
CA GLY A 156 -12.14 -19.41 8.39
C GLY A 156 -13.49 -20.12 8.35
N GLU A 157 -14.41 -19.59 7.57
CA GLU A 157 -15.71 -20.19 7.30
C GLU A 157 -15.60 -21.12 6.09
N LYS A 158 -16.05 -22.37 6.22
CA LYS A 158 -16.15 -23.28 5.07
C LYS A 158 -17.28 -22.82 4.16
N HIS A 159 -16.92 -22.54 2.91
CA HIS A 159 -17.86 -22.12 1.89
C HIS A 159 -17.69 -22.99 0.64
N LYS A 160 -18.80 -23.25 -0.06
CA LYS A 160 -18.80 -23.95 -1.35
C LYS A 160 -19.42 -23.02 -2.38
N MET A 161 -18.59 -22.44 -3.25
CA MET A 161 -19.08 -21.47 -4.24
C MET A 161 -19.98 -22.13 -5.29
N MET A 162 -19.61 -23.33 -5.75
CA MET A 162 -20.37 -24.11 -6.72
C MET A 162 -20.26 -25.60 -6.38
N ASP A 163 -21.29 -26.38 -6.71
CA ASP A 163 -21.38 -27.79 -6.29
C ASP A 163 -20.25 -28.69 -6.82
N PHE A 164 -19.71 -28.37 -8.00
CA PHE A 164 -18.63 -29.12 -8.61
C PHE A 164 -17.23 -28.62 -8.20
N LEU A 165 -17.13 -27.53 -7.43
CA LEU A 165 -15.87 -27.02 -6.91
C LEU A 165 -15.57 -27.58 -5.52
N PRO A 166 -14.28 -27.75 -5.17
CA PRO A 166 -13.86 -27.99 -3.80
C PRO A 166 -14.39 -26.90 -2.85
N HIS A 167 -14.54 -27.25 -1.57
CA HIS A 167 -14.78 -26.25 -0.53
C HIS A 167 -13.59 -25.29 -0.46
N SER A 168 -13.86 -24.05 -0.06
CA SER A 168 -12.85 -23.07 0.33
C SER A 168 -13.05 -22.67 1.78
N ASN A 169 -11.96 -22.31 2.45
CA ASN A 169 -12.02 -21.59 3.72
C ASN A 169 -11.96 -20.09 3.43
N THR A 170 -12.95 -19.34 3.87
CA THR A 170 -13.05 -17.89 3.67
C THR A 170 -12.81 -17.14 4.98
N PHE A 171 -11.92 -16.17 4.94
CA PHE A 171 -11.52 -15.34 6.08
C PHE A 171 -11.94 -13.89 5.81
N ARG A 172 -12.98 -13.41 6.51
CA ARG A 172 -13.62 -12.13 6.24
C ARG A 172 -13.14 -11.04 7.19
N PHE A 173 -12.49 -10.01 6.66
CA PHE A 173 -12.09 -8.85 7.45
C PHE A 173 -13.23 -7.85 7.53
N HIS A 174 -13.32 -7.17 8.67
CA HIS A 174 -14.34 -6.16 8.92
C HIS A 174 -13.70 -4.96 9.59
N GLY A 175 -14.17 -3.78 9.20
CA GLY A 175 -13.85 -2.53 9.85
C GLY A 175 -15.05 -2.00 10.62
N LYS A 176 -14.82 -1.05 11.52
CA LYS A 176 -15.91 -0.35 12.23
C LYS A 176 -15.73 1.15 12.10
N ILE A 177 -16.72 1.83 11.51
CA ILE A 177 -16.78 3.29 11.36
C ILE A 177 -18.09 3.73 12.01
N ASP A 178 -18.02 4.65 12.98
CA ASP A 178 -19.19 5.26 13.65
C ASP A 178 -20.22 4.25 14.20
N GLY A 179 -19.75 3.13 14.74
CA GLY A 179 -20.64 2.08 15.27
C GLY A 179 -21.01 1.00 14.25
N GLU A 180 -20.95 1.30 12.97
CA GLU A 180 -21.32 0.40 11.88
C GLU A 180 -20.18 -0.53 11.50
N ARG A 181 -20.50 -1.81 11.27
CA ARG A 181 -19.54 -2.82 10.83
C ARG A 181 -19.56 -2.92 9.30
N LEU A 182 -18.43 -2.62 8.66
CA LEU A 182 -18.28 -2.67 7.20
C LEU A 182 -17.58 -3.97 6.79
N PRO A 183 -18.07 -4.67 5.74
CA PRO A 183 -17.32 -5.76 5.13
C PRO A 183 -16.15 -5.18 4.34
N LEU A 184 -14.97 -5.74 4.53
CA LEU A 184 -13.74 -5.36 3.82
C LEU A 184 -13.26 -6.51 2.94
N THR A 185 -11.97 -6.49 2.59
CA THR A 185 -11.32 -7.59 1.89
C THR A 185 -11.58 -8.91 2.60
N TRP A 186 -11.76 -9.99 1.84
CA TRP A 186 -11.72 -11.34 2.38
C TRP A 186 -10.79 -12.22 1.55
N ILE A 187 -10.33 -13.29 2.19
CA ILE A 187 -9.38 -14.23 1.61
C ILE A 187 -10.06 -15.58 1.50
N SER A 188 -10.05 -16.18 0.32
CA SER A 188 -10.59 -17.52 0.07
C SER A 188 -9.47 -18.44 -0.37
N ILE A 189 -9.29 -19.55 0.35
CA ILE A 189 -8.28 -20.57 0.06
C ILE A 189 -8.98 -21.91 -0.16
N SER A 190 -8.76 -22.54 -1.31
CA SER A 190 -9.30 -23.87 -1.61
C SER A 190 -8.79 -24.88 -0.57
N SER A 191 -9.69 -25.75 -0.12
CA SER A 191 -9.36 -26.91 0.70
C SER A 191 -8.60 -27.98 -0.08
N ASP A 192 -8.71 -27.99 -1.40
CA ASP A 192 -7.88 -28.82 -2.27
C ASP A 192 -6.52 -28.16 -2.51
N ARG A 193 -5.48 -28.72 -1.88
CA ARG A 193 -4.09 -28.25 -2.04
C ARG A 193 -3.55 -28.41 -3.46
N ARG A 194 -4.16 -29.26 -4.29
CA ARG A 194 -3.79 -29.50 -5.69
C ARG A 194 -4.57 -28.62 -6.66
N ALA A 195 -5.49 -27.79 -6.18
CA ALA A 195 -6.27 -26.90 -7.02
C ALA A 195 -5.36 -25.97 -7.83
N ASP A 196 -5.46 -26.08 -9.14
CA ASP A 196 -4.62 -25.38 -10.10
C ASP A 196 -5.49 -24.47 -10.96
N ARG A 197 -5.25 -23.16 -10.85
CA ARG A 197 -6.01 -22.16 -11.59
C ARG A 197 -5.90 -22.36 -13.11
N THR A 198 -4.81 -22.92 -13.61
CA THR A 198 -4.58 -23.09 -15.05
C THR A 198 -5.29 -24.28 -15.65
N LYS A 199 -6.00 -25.07 -14.83
CA LYS A 199 -6.70 -26.28 -15.25
C LYS A 199 -8.21 -26.12 -15.08
N ASP A 200 -8.95 -27.00 -15.73
CA ASP A 200 -10.38 -27.13 -15.48
C ASP A 200 -10.67 -27.54 -14.02
N PRO A 201 -11.76 -27.03 -13.43
CA PRO A 201 -12.77 -26.13 -14.04
C PRO A 201 -12.42 -24.63 -13.96
N TYR A 202 -11.31 -24.27 -13.30
CA TYR A 202 -10.98 -22.87 -12.97
C TYR A 202 -10.65 -22.02 -14.21
N GLN A 203 -9.89 -22.56 -15.17
CA GLN A 203 -9.59 -21.86 -16.41
C GLN A 203 -10.87 -21.49 -17.17
N ARG A 204 -11.74 -22.49 -17.41
CA ARG A 204 -13.02 -22.28 -18.09
C ARG A 204 -13.90 -21.23 -17.41
N LEU A 205 -13.96 -21.21 -16.08
CA LEU A 205 -14.74 -20.20 -15.33
C LEU A 205 -14.18 -18.78 -15.55
N ARG A 206 -12.86 -18.59 -15.58
CA ARG A 206 -12.27 -17.28 -15.88
C ARG A 206 -12.50 -16.86 -17.33
N ASP A 207 -12.43 -17.80 -18.26
CA ASP A 207 -12.70 -17.55 -19.68
C ASP A 207 -14.17 -17.10 -19.90
N GLN A 208 -15.07 -17.51 -19.01
CA GLN A 208 -16.47 -17.04 -18.94
C GLN A 208 -16.65 -15.69 -18.19
N GLY A 209 -15.57 -15.07 -17.73
CA GLY A 209 -15.59 -13.81 -17.00
C GLY A 209 -15.83 -13.94 -15.49
N MET A 210 -15.99 -15.15 -14.96
CA MET A 210 -16.19 -15.43 -13.53
C MET A 210 -14.86 -15.42 -12.77
N ASN A 211 -14.20 -14.25 -12.74
CA ASN A 211 -12.84 -14.10 -12.23
C ASN A 211 -12.69 -14.31 -10.71
N ASP A 212 -13.76 -14.17 -9.96
CA ASP A 212 -13.83 -14.44 -8.53
C ASP A 212 -13.97 -15.94 -8.24
N VAL A 213 -14.86 -16.63 -8.95
CA VAL A 213 -15.10 -18.08 -8.79
C VAL A 213 -14.02 -18.93 -9.46
N GLY A 214 -13.48 -18.46 -10.59
CA GLY A 214 -12.44 -19.12 -11.37
C GLY A 214 -11.05 -19.06 -10.75
N GLU A 215 -10.90 -18.60 -9.50
CA GLU A 215 -9.64 -18.59 -8.78
C GLU A 215 -9.73 -19.48 -7.53
N PRO A 216 -8.94 -20.56 -7.43
CA PRO A 216 -8.99 -21.44 -6.27
C PRO A 216 -8.51 -20.77 -4.99
N ASN A 217 -7.62 -19.78 -5.11
CA ASN A 217 -7.07 -19.02 -3.99
C ASN A 217 -7.07 -17.54 -4.38
N VAL A 218 -7.77 -16.70 -3.64
CA VAL A 218 -8.07 -15.33 -4.07
C VAL A 218 -8.30 -14.40 -2.88
N MET A 219 -7.83 -13.16 -3.03
CA MET A 219 -8.23 -12.02 -2.21
C MET A 219 -9.32 -11.26 -2.97
N LEU A 220 -10.51 -11.18 -2.38
CA LEU A 220 -11.60 -10.36 -2.90
C LEU A 220 -11.60 -9.06 -2.10
N HIS A 221 -11.38 -7.94 -2.78
CA HIS A 221 -11.21 -6.64 -2.16
C HIS A 221 -12.54 -6.04 -1.74
N THR A 222 -12.47 -5.13 -0.76
CA THR A 222 -13.60 -4.28 -0.33
C THR A 222 -14.37 -3.75 -1.54
N GLN A 223 -15.71 -3.84 -1.50
CA GLN A 223 -16.56 -3.33 -2.58
C GLN A 223 -16.39 -1.82 -2.77
N ALA A 224 -16.44 -1.38 -4.03
CA ALA A 224 -16.13 0.01 -4.38
C ALA A 224 -17.12 1.00 -3.73
N GLU A 225 -18.35 0.57 -3.48
CA GLU A 225 -19.38 1.36 -2.78
C GLU A 225 -18.95 1.85 -1.39
N TYR A 226 -18.08 1.11 -0.69
CA TYR A 226 -17.59 1.49 0.64
C TYR A 226 -16.40 2.45 0.60
N VAL A 227 -15.74 2.62 -0.56
CA VAL A 227 -14.52 3.44 -0.69
C VAL A 227 -14.77 4.88 -0.24
N PRO A 228 -15.83 5.60 -0.67
CA PRO A 228 -16.06 6.98 -0.24
C PRO A 228 -16.18 7.11 1.29
N LYS A 229 -16.92 6.21 1.94
CA LYS A 229 -17.09 6.21 3.40
C LYS A 229 -15.78 5.95 4.14
N ILE A 230 -14.97 5.01 3.65
CA ILE A 230 -13.66 4.73 4.24
C ILE A 230 -12.72 5.93 4.05
N MET A 231 -12.69 6.54 2.87
CA MET A 231 -11.83 7.70 2.60
C MET A 231 -12.24 8.92 3.44
N GLN A 232 -13.53 9.13 3.69
CA GLN A 232 -14.01 10.14 4.63
C GLN A 232 -13.56 9.84 6.08
N HIS A 233 -13.56 8.57 6.50
CA HIS A 233 -13.01 8.20 7.80
C HIS A 233 -11.50 8.47 7.88
N VAL A 234 -10.75 8.18 6.81
CA VAL A 234 -9.32 8.47 6.72
C VAL A 234 -9.04 9.97 6.79
N GLU A 235 -9.92 10.82 6.26
CA GLU A 235 -9.81 12.29 6.39
C GLU A 235 -9.80 12.74 7.87
N HIS A 236 -10.66 12.13 8.71
CA HIS A 236 -10.64 12.41 10.15
C HIS A 236 -9.36 11.91 10.82
N LEU A 237 -8.86 10.74 10.41
CA LEU A 237 -7.60 10.21 10.92
C LEU A 237 -6.41 11.07 10.52
N TYR A 238 -6.41 11.62 9.29
CA TYR A 238 -5.40 12.54 8.80
C TYR A 238 -5.31 13.78 9.69
N LYS A 239 -6.45 14.45 9.94
CA LYS A 239 -6.52 15.63 10.82
C LYS A 239 -5.99 15.34 12.23
N ALA A 240 -6.29 14.16 12.76
CA ALA A 240 -5.74 13.74 14.06
C ALA A 240 -4.22 13.47 13.98
N ALA A 241 -3.75 12.84 12.90
CA ALA A 241 -2.34 12.51 12.72
C ALA A 241 -1.46 13.74 12.44
N THR A 242 -2.03 14.83 11.94
CA THR A 242 -1.34 16.11 11.68
C THR A 242 -1.45 17.13 12.84
N ASP A 243 -2.13 16.79 13.94
CA ASP A 243 -2.16 17.62 15.14
C ASP A 243 -0.77 17.64 15.82
N ALA A 244 -0.12 18.81 15.83
CA ALA A 244 1.20 19.00 16.43
C ALA A 244 1.24 18.71 17.93
N ALA A 245 0.11 18.77 18.64
CA ALA A 245 0.02 18.44 20.07
C ALA A 245 0.02 16.92 20.34
N LEU A 246 -0.25 16.09 19.34
CA LEU A 246 -0.25 14.64 19.49
C LEU A 246 1.19 14.12 19.69
N SER A 247 1.41 13.18 20.61
CA SER A 247 2.74 12.56 20.74
C SER A 247 3.06 11.67 19.54
N ASP A 248 4.33 11.55 19.16
CA ASP A 248 4.76 10.73 18.01
C ASP A 248 4.33 9.27 18.12
N ALA A 249 4.34 8.69 19.32
CA ALA A 249 3.86 7.33 19.55
C ALA A 249 2.35 7.18 19.26
N ASN A 250 1.54 8.20 19.56
CA ASN A 250 0.11 8.19 19.26
C ASN A 250 -0.14 8.55 17.79
N ALA A 251 0.66 9.45 17.21
CA ALA A 251 0.62 9.73 15.78
C ALA A 251 0.95 8.48 14.97
N LEU A 252 1.97 7.70 15.36
CA LEU A 252 2.32 6.43 14.71
C LEU A 252 1.16 5.43 14.69
N LYS A 253 0.37 5.35 15.76
CA LYS A 253 -0.85 4.53 15.79
C LYS A 253 -1.89 5.04 14.80
N LYS A 254 -2.07 6.36 14.69
CA LYS A 254 -2.97 6.96 13.69
C LYS A 254 -2.49 6.73 12.26
N LEU A 255 -1.19 6.82 12.03
CA LEU A 255 -0.57 6.44 10.75
C LEU A 255 -0.82 4.98 10.40
N ALA A 256 -0.75 4.06 11.38
CA ALA A 256 -1.09 2.66 11.19
C ALA A 256 -2.58 2.47 10.83
N GLU A 257 -3.49 3.19 11.50
CA GLU A 257 -4.92 3.20 11.18
C GLU A 257 -5.17 3.70 9.74
N ILE A 258 -4.53 4.81 9.34
CA ILE A 258 -4.61 5.36 7.98
C ILE A 258 -4.11 4.34 6.95
N HIS A 259 -2.94 3.74 7.20
CA HIS A 259 -2.36 2.74 6.30
C HIS A 259 -3.32 1.57 6.11
N TRP A 260 -3.83 1.01 7.21
CA TRP A 260 -4.73 -0.14 7.19
C TRP A 260 -6.03 0.16 6.45
N TRP A 261 -6.71 1.26 6.78
CA TRP A 261 -7.98 1.63 6.15
C TRP A 261 -7.83 1.91 4.66
N THR A 262 -6.77 2.64 4.29
CA THR A 262 -6.54 3.00 2.89
C THR A 262 -6.19 1.78 2.06
N VAL A 263 -5.36 0.87 2.58
CA VAL A 263 -5.07 -0.40 1.91
C VAL A 263 -6.32 -1.27 1.81
N GLN A 264 -7.11 -1.40 2.87
CA GLN A 264 -8.35 -2.17 2.84
C GLN A 264 -9.37 -1.61 1.84
N ALA A 265 -9.46 -0.29 1.71
CA ALA A 265 -10.35 0.34 0.73
C ALA A 265 -9.96 0.01 -0.71
N VAL A 266 -8.65 -0.07 -0.99
CA VAL A 266 -8.08 -0.16 -2.34
C VAL A 266 -8.72 0.89 -3.25
N PRO A 267 -8.51 2.21 -3.07
CA PRO A 267 -9.34 3.25 -3.70
C PRO A 267 -9.20 3.32 -5.23
N ASP A 268 -8.03 2.96 -5.75
CA ASP A 268 -7.70 3.08 -7.17
C ASP A 268 -7.55 1.70 -7.85
N PHE A 269 -7.69 1.65 -9.18
CA PHE A 269 -7.52 0.41 -9.96
C PHE A 269 -6.12 -0.19 -9.82
N ARG A 270 -5.11 0.66 -9.61
CA ARG A 270 -3.72 0.26 -9.39
C ARG A 270 -2.99 1.16 -8.41
N GLY A 271 -2.00 0.56 -7.73
CA GLY A 271 -1.01 1.27 -6.93
C GLY A 271 -1.49 1.75 -5.57
N SER A 272 -2.66 1.32 -5.09
CA SER A 272 -3.21 1.75 -3.79
C SER A 272 -2.25 1.48 -2.62
N ALA A 273 -1.53 0.36 -2.63
CA ALA A 273 -0.50 0.04 -1.62
C ALA A 273 0.62 1.10 -1.56
N ALA A 274 1.24 1.40 -2.71
CA ALA A 274 2.32 2.38 -2.79
C ALA A 274 1.86 3.78 -2.39
N LYS A 275 0.66 4.18 -2.82
CA LYS A 275 0.08 5.48 -2.49
C LYS A 275 -0.21 5.60 -0.99
N ALA A 276 -0.76 4.54 -0.38
CA ALA A 276 -1.06 4.53 1.05
C ALA A 276 0.22 4.66 1.89
N GLU A 277 1.26 3.90 1.56
CA GLU A 277 2.56 4.03 2.23
C GLU A 277 3.18 5.43 2.00
N LEU A 278 3.04 5.99 0.79
CA LEU A 278 3.58 7.31 0.47
C LEU A 278 2.89 8.38 1.32
N CYS A 279 1.56 8.41 1.36
CA CYS A 279 0.81 9.34 2.19
C CYS A 279 1.17 9.19 3.68
N VAL A 280 1.26 7.96 4.19
CA VAL A 280 1.60 7.70 5.60
C VAL A 280 3.00 8.19 5.93
N ARG A 281 3.98 7.92 5.08
CA ARG A 281 5.35 8.41 5.25
C ARG A 281 5.44 9.93 5.10
N SER A 282 4.65 10.55 4.23
CA SER A 282 4.58 12.00 4.12
C SER A 282 4.03 12.65 5.38
N ILE A 283 2.97 12.11 5.97
CA ILE A 283 2.46 12.62 7.26
C ILE A 283 3.52 12.43 8.35
N ALA A 284 4.23 11.28 8.38
CA ALA A 284 5.33 11.07 9.30
C ALA A 284 6.46 12.11 9.12
N GLN A 285 6.87 12.37 7.88
CA GLN A 285 7.88 13.39 7.55
C GLN A 285 7.41 14.79 7.94
N ALA A 286 6.13 15.12 7.79
CA ALA A 286 5.57 16.39 8.25
C ALA A 286 5.72 16.57 9.78
N ARG A 287 5.64 15.49 10.55
CA ARG A 287 5.91 15.49 11.99
C ARG A 287 7.39 15.50 12.35
N GLY A 288 8.28 15.35 11.37
CA GLY A 288 9.71 15.18 11.59
C GLY A 288 10.14 13.74 11.89
N MET A 289 9.26 12.76 11.66
CA MET A 289 9.53 11.33 11.87
C MET A 289 10.11 10.70 10.60
N ASP A 290 11.37 10.30 10.66
CA ASP A 290 12.08 9.63 9.56
C ASP A 290 11.95 8.10 9.70
N LEU A 291 10.82 7.55 9.25
CA LEU A 291 10.49 6.12 9.39
C LEU A 291 11.46 5.24 8.56
N PRO A 292 12.11 4.23 9.16
CA PRO A 292 12.96 3.28 8.43
C PRO A 292 12.21 2.53 7.32
N PRO A 293 12.91 1.84 6.40
CA PRO A 293 12.26 0.92 5.48
C PRO A 293 11.57 -0.22 6.23
N MET A 294 10.60 -0.87 5.57
CA MET A 294 9.98 -2.09 6.09
C MET A 294 11.04 -3.20 6.18
N ARG A 295 10.94 -4.08 7.17
CA ARG A 295 11.83 -5.25 7.32
C ARG A 295 11.67 -6.20 6.14
N LEU A 296 12.74 -6.93 5.85
CA LEU A 296 12.68 -8.03 4.88
C LEU A 296 11.58 -9.03 5.28
N GLY A 297 10.72 -9.37 4.31
CA GLY A 297 9.59 -10.26 4.51
C GLY A 297 8.31 -9.58 4.96
N ILE A 298 8.34 -8.28 5.29
CA ILE A 298 7.16 -7.49 5.63
C ILE A 298 6.72 -6.68 4.40
N VAL A 299 5.54 -7.02 3.89
CA VAL A 299 4.88 -6.30 2.79
C VAL A 299 3.64 -5.65 3.40
N PRO A 300 3.67 -4.34 3.72
CA PRO A 300 2.75 -3.73 4.67
C PRO A 300 1.29 -3.76 4.23
N ASP A 301 1.03 -3.70 2.91
CA ASP A 301 -0.31 -3.85 2.38
C ASP A 301 -0.84 -5.28 2.56
N LEU A 302 0.01 -6.30 2.39
CA LEU A 302 -0.39 -7.68 2.68
C LEU A 302 -0.60 -7.92 4.18
N GLU A 303 0.18 -7.30 5.05
CA GLU A 303 -0.10 -7.33 6.49
C GLU A 303 -1.46 -6.69 6.79
N ALA A 304 -1.77 -5.53 6.19
CA ALA A 304 -3.06 -4.86 6.38
C ALA A 304 -4.25 -5.69 5.84
N LEU A 305 -4.11 -6.29 4.65
CA LEU A 305 -5.15 -7.12 4.04
C LEU A 305 -5.37 -8.46 4.76
N THR A 306 -4.44 -8.88 5.62
CA THR A 306 -4.45 -10.21 6.27
C THR A 306 -4.56 -10.17 7.79
N MET A 307 -4.58 -8.97 8.40
CA MET A 307 -4.69 -8.75 9.83
C MET A 307 -5.90 -7.88 10.20
N PRO A 308 -6.57 -8.15 11.33
CA PRO A 308 -7.50 -7.19 11.93
C PRO A 308 -6.79 -5.87 12.29
N LEU A 309 -7.51 -4.75 12.19
CA LEU A 309 -6.97 -3.40 12.46
C LEU A 309 -6.21 -3.33 13.80
N LYS A 310 -6.78 -3.88 14.88
CA LYS A 310 -6.17 -3.87 16.22
C LYS A 310 -4.78 -4.52 16.22
N ASP A 311 -4.64 -5.64 15.54
CA ASP A 311 -3.40 -6.41 15.50
C ASP A 311 -2.37 -5.74 14.58
N PHE A 312 -2.83 -5.15 13.47
CA PHE A 312 -2.01 -4.34 12.59
C PHE A 312 -1.42 -3.13 13.32
N VAL A 313 -2.25 -2.31 14.00
CA VAL A 313 -1.80 -1.14 14.78
C VAL A 313 -0.81 -1.54 15.88
N LYS A 314 -1.06 -2.65 16.58
CA LYS A 314 -0.17 -3.17 17.62
C LYS A 314 1.20 -3.59 17.06
N SER A 315 1.23 -4.12 15.85
CA SER A 315 2.44 -4.68 15.23
C SER A 315 3.21 -3.68 14.37
N TYR A 316 2.59 -2.53 14.05
CA TYR A 316 3.06 -1.59 13.04
C TYR A 316 4.48 -1.06 13.27
N GLU A 317 4.81 -0.71 14.52
CA GLU A 317 6.17 -0.26 14.86
C GLU A 317 7.22 -1.35 14.57
N GLY A 318 6.87 -2.63 14.80
CA GLY A 318 7.74 -3.77 14.55
C GLY A 318 7.88 -4.17 13.08
N PHE A 319 7.18 -3.49 12.17
CA PHE A 319 7.31 -3.70 10.73
C PHE A 319 8.53 -3.00 10.14
N PHE A 320 9.03 -1.95 10.78
CA PHE A 320 10.18 -1.19 10.33
C PHE A 320 11.49 -1.83 10.76
N GLU A 321 12.56 -1.62 9.99
CA GLU A 321 13.90 -1.95 10.44
C GLU A 321 14.27 -1.16 11.69
N HIS A 322 15.06 -1.76 12.58
CA HIS A 322 15.65 -1.03 13.70
C HIS A 322 16.87 -0.27 13.19
N ASN A 323 16.98 0.99 13.59
CA ASN A 323 18.21 1.77 13.46
C ASN A 323 19.27 1.28 14.44
#